data_AF-A0A182MV92-F1
#
_entry.id   AF-A0A182MV92-F1
#
_cell.length_a   1.000
_cell.length_b   1.000
_cell.length_c   1.000
_cell.angle_alpha   90.00
_cell.angle_beta   90.00
_cell.angle_gamma   90.00
#
_symmetry.space_group_name_H-M   'P 1'
#
loop_
_entity.id
_entity.type
_entity.pdbx_description
1 polymer ?
#
loop_
_entity_poly.entity_id
_entity_poly.type
_entity_poly.pdbx_seq_one_letter_code
_entity_poly.pdbx_strand_id
1 'polypeptide(L)'
;MTSMTFGQKKFIPTAPEKGSFPLDHGGQCRKLMLFYMRCLRENADDNSACREQSKAYLQCRMDNDLMAKEDFSKLGYSEMKKNILIGCTGSVATIKLPLLVEKLHQLTDFDVEVHVIVTEHARHFFSPDDLHEAVTLHTDEEEWTSWQKRGDPVLHIELGKWADLLVIAPLDANSLAKMASGLCDNLLLCTTRAWDPAKPLLFCPAMNTRMWQHPITATQIATLKSWGHREIPCIAKTLMCGDTGLGAMAEVDTIVTKIRETLLQQR
;
A
#
# COMPACT_ATOMS: atom_id res chain seq x y z
N MET A 1 -69.09 -25.24 22.98
CA MET A 1 -67.68 -25.46 22.62
C MET A 1 -66.90 -24.24 23.07
N THR A 2 -66.17 -24.38 24.17
CA THR A 2 -65.48 -23.26 24.84
C THR A 2 -64.03 -23.24 24.36
N SER A 3 -63.65 -22.25 23.55
CA SER A 3 -62.27 -22.12 23.08
C SER A 3 -61.39 -21.54 24.19
N MET A 4 -60.42 -22.32 24.67
CA MET A 4 -59.41 -21.82 25.59
C MET A 4 -58.39 -20.96 24.82
N THR A 5 -58.40 -19.66 25.05
CA THR A 5 -57.29 -18.77 24.67
C THR A 5 -56.13 -18.97 25.64
N PHE A 6 -55.07 -19.64 25.16
CA PHE A 6 -53.80 -19.72 25.88
C PHE A 6 -53.22 -18.32 26.08
N GLY A 7 -52.98 -17.95 27.34
CA GLY A 7 -52.35 -16.68 27.70
C GLY A 7 -50.95 -16.58 27.11
N GLN A 8 -50.70 -15.51 26.34
CA GLN A 8 -49.35 -15.16 25.89
C GLN A 8 -48.49 -14.85 27.11
N LYS A 9 -47.45 -15.65 27.35
CA LYS A 9 -46.44 -15.35 28.37
C LYS A 9 -45.79 -14.01 28.04
N LYS A 10 -45.82 -13.06 28.98
CA LYS A 10 -45.05 -11.82 28.92
C LYS A 10 -43.57 -12.17 28.70
N PHE A 11 -42.99 -11.71 27.60
CA PHE A 11 -41.56 -11.76 27.38
C PHE A 11 -40.90 -10.79 28.38
N ILE A 12 -40.18 -11.34 29.35
CA ILE A 12 -39.36 -10.57 30.28
C ILE A 12 -37.94 -10.64 29.70
N PRO A 13 -37.38 -9.53 29.19
CA PRO A 13 -36.03 -9.55 28.66
C PRO A 13 -35.05 -9.84 29.80
N THR A 14 -34.39 -11.00 29.73
CA THR A 14 -33.27 -11.34 30.60
C THR A 14 -31.99 -10.72 30.04
N ALA A 15 -31.23 -10.01 30.87
CA ALA A 15 -29.93 -9.48 30.47
C ALA A 15 -29.02 -10.65 30.03
N PRO A 16 -28.18 -10.47 28.99
CA PRO A 16 -27.33 -11.53 28.49
C PRO A 16 -26.32 -11.97 29.57
N GLU A 17 -26.13 -13.28 29.73
CA GLU A 17 -25.24 -13.88 30.75
C GLU A 17 -23.74 -13.62 30.53
N LYS A 18 -23.37 -12.94 29.42
CA LYS A 18 -21.99 -12.53 29.17
C LYS A 18 -21.79 -11.06 29.55
N GLY A 19 -21.43 -10.87 30.82
CA GLY A 19 -20.63 -9.75 31.32
C GLY A 19 -21.26 -8.36 31.23
N SER A 20 -21.72 -7.84 32.36
CA SER A 20 -21.69 -6.40 32.61
C SER A 20 -20.24 -5.95 32.49
N PHE A 21 -19.85 -5.34 31.36
CA PHE A 21 -18.53 -4.75 31.20
C PHE A 21 -18.25 -3.81 32.39
N PRO A 22 -17.08 -3.87 33.04
CA PRO A 22 -16.75 -2.98 34.13
C PRO A 22 -16.89 -1.52 33.67
N LEU A 23 -17.69 -0.74 34.38
CA LEU A 23 -17.76 0.70 34.16
C LEU A 23 -16.47 1.33 34.71
N ASP A 24 -15.92 2.30 34.00
CA ASP A 24 -14.72 3.03 34.38
C ASP A 24 -15.01 3.99 35.55
N HIS A 25 -15.25 3.45 36.74
CA HIS A 25 -15.57 4.22 37.95
C HIS A 25 -14.39 5.10 38.39
N GLY A 26 -13.16 4.68 38.10
CA GLY A 26 -11.94 5.43 38.39
C GLY A 26 -11.63 6.52 37.36
N GLY A 27 -12.34 6.57 36.24
CA GLY A 27 -12.07 7.50 35.14
C GLY A 27 -10.69 7.32 34.50
N GLN A 28 -10.12 6.12 34.57
CA GLN A 28 -8.76 5.81 34.11
C GLN A 28 -8.60 6.07 32.61
N CYS A 29 -9.62 5.77 31.81
CA CYS A 29 -9.64 6.01 30.37
C CYS A 29 -10.48 7.23 29.97
N ARG A 30 -10.93 8.05 30.94
CA ARG A 30 -11.82 9.21 30.71
C ARG A 30 -11.21 10.22 29.74
N LYS A 31 -9.89 10.45 29.80
CA LYS A 31 -9.20 11.39 28.90
C LYS A 31 -9.28 10.94 27.44
N LEU A 32 -9.00 9.67 27.18
CA LEU A 32 -9.06 9.07 25.84
C LEU A 32 -10.51 9.00 25.32
N MET A 33 -11.46 8.68 26.21
CA MET A 33 -12.89 8.74 25.91
C MET A 33 -13.30 10.14 25.43
N LEU A 34 -12.86 11.21 26.14
CA LEU A 34 -13.18 12.59 25.76
C LEU A 34 -12.56 12.96 24.41
N PHE A 35 -11.34 12.54 24.11
CA PHE A 35 -10.73 12.75 22.80
C PHE A 35 -11.51 12.04 21.68
N TYR A 36 -11.92 10.80 21.91
CA TYR A 36 -12.72 10.07 20.94
C TYR A 36 -14.10 10.73 20.71
N MET A 37 -14.79 11.10 21.78
CA MET A 37 -16.09 11.80 21.69
C MET A 37 -15.98 13.17 21.02
N ARG A 38 -14.86 13.87 21.22
CA ARG A 38 -14.58 15.12 20.52
C ARG A 38 -14.41 14.89 19.02
N CYS A 39 -13.61 13.89 18.64
CA CYS A 39 -13.41 13.55 17.23
C CYS A 39 -14.74 13.21 16.55
N LEU A 40 -15.61 12.41 17.18
CA LEU A 40 -16.92 12.07 16.62
C LEU A 40 -17.77 13.33 16.38
N ARG A 41 -17.82 14.25 17.34
CA ARG A 41 -18.54 15.53 17.17
C ARG A 41 -18.00 16.37 16.03
N GLU A 42 -16.68 16.39 15.84
CA GLU A 42 -16.03 17.14 14.77
C GLU A 42 -16.25 16.50 13.38
N ASN A 43 -16.53 15.19 13.32
CA ASN A 43 -16.70 14.43 12.09
C ASN A 43 -18.14 13.89 11.89
N ALA A 44 -19.15 14.57 12.44
CA ALA A 44 -20.56 14.21 12.30
C ALA A 44 -20.89 12.74 12.66
N ASP A 45 -20.30 12.27 13.76
CA ASP A 45 -20.42 10.90 14.29
C ASP A 45 -19.89 9.78 13.36
N ASP A 46 -19.01 10.13 12.41
CA ASP A 46 -18.30 9.15 11.59
C ASP A 46 -17.19 8.45 12.40
N ASN A 47 -17.44 7.18 12.74
CA ASN A 47 -16.50 6.33 13.48
C ASN A 47 -15.22 6.02 12.67
N SER A 48 -15.28 6.06 11.34
CA SER A 48 -14.14 5.72 10.47
C SER A 48 -13.06 6.80 10.48
N ALA A 49 -13.46 8.08 10.58
CA ALA A 49 -12.57 9.22 10.72
C ALA A 49 -11.87 9.26 12.08
N CYS A 50 -12.46 8.63 13.10
CA CYS A 50 -12.00 8.64 14.49
C CYS A 50 -11.41 7.30 14.95
N ARG A 51 -11.01 6.45 14.00
CA ARG A 51 -10.51 5.09 14.24
C ARG A 51 -9.27 5.07 15.15
N GLU A 52 -8.42 6.08 15.08
CA GLU A 52 -7.21 6.16 15.92
C GLU A 52 -7.57 6.46 17.39
N GLN A 53 -8.43 7.44 17.63
CA GLN A 53 -8.89 7.83 18.96
C GLN A 53 -9.72 6.71 19.59
N SER A 54 -10.52 6.01 18.79
CA SER A 54 -11.29 4.86 19.26
C SER A 54 -10.41 3.65 19.58
N LYS A 55 -9.38 3.35 18.75
CA LYS A 55 -8.37 2.32 19.02
C LYS A 55 -7.64 2.61 20.33
N ALA A 56 -7.18 3.85 20.55
CA ALA A 56 -6.49 4.25 21.77
C ALA A 56 -7.39 4.15 23.01
N TYR A 57 -8.66 4.53 22.91
CA TYR A 57 -9.62 4.37 24.01
C TYR A 57 -9.86 2.90 24.35
N LEU A 58 -10.05 2.03 23.35
CA LEU A 58 -10.24 0.60 23.55
C LEU A 58 -8.97 -0.07 24.11
N GLN A 59 -7.78 0.32 23.64
CA GLN A 59 -6.50 -0.14 24.20
C GLN A 59 -6.45 0.10 25.71
N CYS A 60 -6.71 1.35 26.13
CA CYS A 60 -6.70 1.71 27.54
C CYS A 60 -7.71 0.86 28.35
N ARG A 61 -8.89 0.58 27.80
CA ARG A 61 -9.89 -0.25 28.49
C ARG A 61 -9.41 -1.70 28.64
N MET A 62 -8.73 -2.25 27.64
CA MET A 62 -8.15 -3.59 27.71
C MET A 62 -6.97 -3.66 28.69
N ASP A 63 -6.12 -2.63 28.71
CA ASP A 63 -4.95 -2.56 29.60
C ASP A 63 -5.33 -2.45 31.08
N ASN A 64 -6.47 -1.80 31.37
CA ASN A 64 -6.98 -1.61 32.72
C ASN A 64 -8.09 -2.61 33.11
N ASP A 65 -8.22 -3.72 32.36
CA ASP A 65 -9.19 -4.79 32.62
C ASP A 65 -10.67 -4.29 32.69
N LEU A 66 -10.96 -3.17 32.03
CA LEU A 66 -12.32 -2.59 31.85
C LEU A 66 -13.05 -3.19 30.64
N MET A 67 -12.40 -4.11 29.94
CA MET A 67 -12.87 -4.88 28.79
C MET A 67 -12.03 -6.16 28.67
N ALA A 68 -12.62 -7.22 28.08
CA ALA A 68 -11.85 -8.41 27.73
C ALA A 68 -10.72 -8.05 26.75
N LYS A 69 -9.52 -8.57 27.00
CA LYS A 69 -8.38 -8.40 26.08
C LYS A 69 -8.68 -9.17 24.80
N GLU A 70 -8.86 -8.44 23.72
CA GLU A 70 -9.06 -9.00 22.38
C GLU A 70 -8.04 -8.41 21.41
N ASP A 71 -7.76 -9.17 20.36
CA ASP A 71 -6.94 -8.68 19.26
C ASP A 71 -7.70 -7.60 18.48
N PHE A 72 -7.02 -6.51 18.14
CA PHE A 72 -7.62 -5.41 17.39
C PHE A 72 -8.25 -5.84 16.07
N SER A 73 -7.68 -6.85 15.40
CA SER A 73 -8.25 -7.42 14.19
C SER A 73 -9.69 -7.93 14.38
N LYS A 74 -9.99 -8.53 15.54
CA LYS A 74 -11.33 -9.04 15.90
C LYS A 74 -12.31 -7.92 16.24
N LEU A 75 -11.79 -6.78 16.72
CA LEU A 75 -12.56 -5.59 17.06
C LEU A 75 -12.83 -4.69 15.84
N GLY A 76 -12.52 -5.13 14.63
CA GLY A 76 -12.66 -4.34 13.40
C GLY A 76 -11.56 -3.30 13.20
N TYR A 77 -10.53 -3.32 14.06
CA TYR A 77 -9.28 -2.56 13.98
C TYR A 77 -8.16 -3.39 13.38
N SER A 78 -8.46 -4.23 12.39
CA SER A 78 -7.38 -4.72 11.54
C SER A 78 -6.63 -3.51 11.01
N GLU A 79 -5.32 -3.45 11.24
CA GLU A 79 -4.49 -2.56 10.43
C GLU A 79 -4.77 -3.01 9.00
N MET A 80 -5.20 -2.09 8.15
CA MET A 80 -5.47 -2.45 6.76
C MET A 80 -4.10 -2.72 6.16
N LYS A 81 -3.69 -3.98 6.23
CA LYS A 81 -2.45 -4.43 5.65
C LYS A 81 -2.51 -4.12 4.17
N LYS A 82 -1.55 -3.33 3.69
CA LYS A 82 -1.43 -2.95 2.29
C LYS A 82 -0.13 -3.51 1.75
N ASN A 83 -0.27 -4.36 0.75
CA ASN A 83 0.86 -5.00 0.10
C ASN A 83 1.28 -4.13 -1.09
N ILE A 84 2.48 -3.56 -1.02
CA ILE A 84 3.02 -2.68 -2.05
C ILE A 84 4.14 -3.41 -2.77
N LEU A 85 4.01 -3.51 -4.09
CA LEU A 85 5.06 -4.02 -4.96
C LEU A 85 5.77 -2.85 -5.62
N ILE A 86 7.09 -2.76 -5.42
CA ILE A 86 7.91 -1.71 -6.02
C ILE A 86 8.75 -2.32 -7.13
N GLY A 87 8.62 -1.80 -8.36
CA GLY A 87 9.48 -2.14 -9.48
C GLY A 87 10.57 -1.10 -9.70
N CYS A 88 11.83 -1.53 -9.75
CA CYS A 88 12.96 -0.65 -10.07
C CYS A 88 13.61 -1.06 -11.37
N THR A 89 13.83 -0.08 -12.24
CA THR A 89 14.45 -0.27 -13.56
C THR A 89 15.84 0.38 -13.62
N GLY A 90 16.50 0.31 -14.78
CA GLY A 90 17.90 0.74 -14.99
C GLY A 90 18.07 2.25 -15.09
N SER A 91 17.79 2.97 -13.99
CA SER A 91 18.03 4.41 -13.88
C SER A 91 18.85 4.73 -12.64
N VAL A 92 19.67 5.79 -12.70
CA VAL A 92 20.50 6.25 -11.57
C VAL A 92 19.65 6.57 -10.34
N ALA A 93 18.37 6.92 -10.54
CA ALA A 93 17.44 7.21 -9.46
C ALA A 93 17.13 6.00 -8.55
N THR A 94 17.50 4.78 -8.94
CA THR A 94 17.38 3.56 -8.11
C THR A 94 18.16 3.68 -6.81
N ILE A 95 19.20 4.52 -6.73
CA ILE A 95 19.91 4.83 -5.47
C ILE A 95 18.98 5.38 -4.36
N LYS A 96 17.81 5.93 -4.73
CA LYS A 96 16.81 6.44 -3.78
C LYS A 96 15.86 5.35 -3.25
N LEU A 97 15.99 4.11 -3.71
CA LEU A 97 15.11 3.01 -3.31
C LEU A 97 15.12 2.75 -1.79
N PRO A 98 16.28 2.66 -1.08
CA PRO A 98 16.27 2.47 0.37
C PRO A 98 15.47 3.53 1.11
N LEU A 99 15.66 4.80 0.74
CA LEU A 99 14.93 5.93 1.31
C LEU A 99 13.42 5.86 1.02
N LEU A 100 13.03 5.40 -0.16
CA LEU A 100 11.62 5.19 -0.51
C LEU A 100 10.98 4.13 0.38
N VAL A 101 11.66 3.00 0.58
CA VAL A 101 11.14 1.92 1.42
C VAL A 101 11.06 2.34 2.89
N GLU A 102 12.09 3.01 3.40
CA GLU A 102 12.10 3.54 4.78
C GLU A 102 10.89 4.46 5.02
N LYS A 103 10.62 5.40 4.12
CA LYS A 103 9.48 6.33 4.25
C LYS A 103 8.13 5.65 4.11
N LEU A 104 8.03 4.56 3.36
CA LEU A 104 6.80 3.77 3.27
C LEU A 104 6.51 3.03 4.57
N HIS A 105 7.54 2.46 5.22
CA HIS A 105 7.38 1.83 6.53
C HIS A 105 7.09 2.83 7.66
N GLN A 106 7.43 4.11 7.49
CA GLN A 106 7.09 5.17 8.44
C GLN A 106 5.63 5.66 8.33
N LEU A 107 4.85 5.18 7.35
CA LEU A 107 3.44 5.51 7.25
C LEU A 107 2.66 4.92 8.43
N THR A 108 1.87 5.74 9.11
CA THR A 108 1.07 5.33 10.28
C THR A 108 -0.38 4.98 9.93
N ASP A 109 -0.83 5.29 8.72
CA ASP A 109 -2.22 5.05 8.30
C ASP A 109 -2.51 3.57 8.00
N PHE A 110 -1.48 2.79 7.65
CA PHE A 110 -1.58 1.41 7.19
C PHE A 110 -0.40 0.57 7.70
N ASP A 111 -0.62 -0.73 7.87
CA ASP A 111 0.48 -1.69 8.00
C ASP A 111 0.96 -2.03 6.58
N VAL A 112 2.16 -1.58 6.21
CA VAL A 112 2.66 -1.69 4.84
C VAL A 112 3.70 -2.80 4.73
N GLU A 113 3.40 -3.81 3.93
CA GLU A 113 4.37 -4.83 3.52
C GLU A 113 4.90 -4.50 2.13
N VAL A 114 6.22 -4.46 1.97
CA VAL A 114 6.89 -4.05 0.74
C VAL A 114 7.68 -5.20 0.14
N HIS A 115 7.36 -5.54 -1.09
CA HIS A 115 8.21 -6.40 -1.93
C HIS A 115 8.79 -5.55 -3.06
N VAL A 116 10.01 -5.85 -3.47
CA VAL A 116 10.71 -5.10 -4.52
C VAL A 116 11.10 -6.05 -5.64
N ILE A 117 10.75 -5.71 -6.88
CA ILE A 117 11.30 -6.34 -8.08
C ILE A 117 12.36 -5.41 -8.67
N VAL A 118 13.56 -5.92 -8.92
CA VAL A 118 14.63 -5.15 -9.58
C VAL A 118 15.02 -5.82 -10.89
N THR A 119 15.14 -5.03 -11.95
CA THR A 119 15.70 -5.52 -13.21
C THR A 119 17.22 -5.69 -13.10
N GLU A 120 17.81 -6.52 -13.95
CA GLU A 120 19.27 -6.69 -14.00
C GLU A 120 20.03 -5.35 -14.13
N HIS A 121 19.47 -4.37 -14.85
CA HIS A 121 20.12 -3.07 -15.04
C HIS A 121 19.99 -2.17 -13.80
N ALA A 122 18.96 -2.37 -12.97
CA ALA A 122 18.77 -1.64 -11.72
C ALA A 122 19.83 -2.03 -10.67
N ARG A 123 20.27 -3.31 -10.67
CA ARG A 123 21.30 -3.85 -9.76
C ARG A 123 22.65 -3.11 -9.86
N HIS A 124 22.91 -2.38 -10.94
CA HIS A 124 24.13 -1.56 -11.07
C HIS A 124 24.14 -0.30 -10.19
N PHE A 125 22.98 0.15 -9.69
CA PHE A 125 22.82 1.44 -9.04
C PHE A 125 22.55 1.36 -7.53
N PHE A 126 22.36 0.17 -6.97
CA PHE A 126 22.18 -0.06 -5.54
C PHE A 126 22.71 -1.45 -5.16
N SER A 127 23.12 -1.64 -3.90
CA SER A 127 23.44 -2.96 -3.37
C SER A 127 22.23 -3.56 -2.65
N PRO A 128 21.94 -4.86 -2.77
CA PRO A 128 20.91 -5.52 -1.95
C PRO A 128 21.08 -5.28 -0.44
N ASP A 129 22.32 -5.12 0.04
CA ASP A 129 22.64 -4.84 1.44
C ASP A 129 22.15 -3.47 1.93
N ASP A 130 21.85 -2.55 1.01
CA ASP A 130 21.32 -1.21 1.34
C ASP A 130 19.82 -1.25 1.68
N LEU A 131 19.15 -2.38 1.46
CA LEU A 131 17.73 -2.55 1.76
C LEU A 131 17.51 -3.01 3.20
N HIS A 132 16.41 -2.52 3.78
CA HIS A 132 15.98 -2.91 5.12
C HIS A 132 15.68 -4.42 5.17
N GLU A 133 16.06 -5.11 6.26
CA GLU A 133 15.95 -6.58 6.39
C GLU A 133 14.52 -7.12 6.22
N ALA A 134 13.51 -6.28 6.44
CA ALA A 134 12.10 -6.63 6.31
C ALA A 134 11.59 -6.67 4.84
N VAL A 135 12.42 -6.32 3.86
CA VAL A 135 12.02 -6.16 2.46
C VAL A 135 12.40 -7.39 1.67
N THR A 136 11.42 -8.02 1.03
CA THR A 136 11.70 -9.13 0.10
C THR A 136 12.11 -8.58 -1.26
N LEU A 137 13.33 -8.89 -1.69
CA LEU A 137 13.86 -8.54 -3.01
C LEU A 137 13.64 -9.71 -3.98
N HIS A 138 13.10 -9.39 -5.16
CA HIS A 138 12.83 -10.31 -6.26
C HIS A 138 13.59 -9.93 -7.52
N THR A 139 14.09 -10.94 -8.21
CA THR A 139 14.95 -10.78 -9.38
C THR A 139 14.56 -11.77 -10.49
N ASP A 140 15.00 -11.52 -11.71
CA ASP A 140 14.63 -12.33 -12.88
C ASP A 140 15.04 -13.82 -12.73
N GLU A 141 16.10 -14.09 -11.97
CA GLU A 141 16.62 -15.45 -11.69
C GLU A 141 15.66 -16.28 -10.82
N GLU A 142 14.91 -15.64 -9.91
CA GLU A 142 13.98 -16.33 -9.00
C GLU A 142 12.76 -16.87 -9.73
N GLU A 143 12.37 -16.25 -10.84
CA GLU A 143 11.23 -16.67 -11.64
C GLU A 143 11.42 -18.11 -12.16
N TRP A 144 12.63 -18.42 -12.63
CA TRP A 144 12.97 -19.73 -13.18
C TRP A 144 13.41 -20.73 -12.12
N THR A 145 13.98 -20.26 -11.02
CA THR A 145 14.39 -21.14 -9.91
C THR A 145 13.18 -21.72 -9.18
N SER A 146 12.09 -20.94 -9.10
CA SER A 146 10.86 -21.30 -8.41
C SER A 146 9.93 -22.22 -9.23
N TRP A 147 10.15 -22.32 -10.55
CA TRP A 147 9.32 -23.12 -11.46
C TRP A 147 10.08 -24.35 -11.97
N GLN A 148 9.81 -25.52 -11.40
CA GLN A 148 10.50 -26.77 -11.77
C GLN A 148 9.59 -27.77 -12.48
N LYS A 149 8.30 -27.77 -12.15
CA LYS A 149 7.30 -28.67 -12.75
C LYS A 149 5.99 -27.96 -13.00
N ARG A 150 5.19 -28.54 -13.91
CA ARG A 150 3.83 -28.08 -14.19
C ARG A 150 2.99 -28.18 -12.91
N GLY A 151 2.46 -27.05 -12.46
CA GLY A 151 1.69 -26.92 -11.23
C GLY A 151 2.39 -26.09 -10.14
N ASP A 152 3.68 -25.81 -10.30
CA ASP A 152 4.38 -24.87 -9.42
C ASP A 152 3.88 -23.44 -9.62
N PRO A 153 3.88 -22.61 -8.55
CA PRO A 153 3.45 -21.21 -8.65
C PRO A 153 4.35 -20.43 -9.61
N VAL A 154 3.74 -19.56 -10.40
CA VAL A 154 4.44 -18.68 -11.34
C VAL A 154 4.64 -17.33 -10.65
N LEU A 155 5.90 -16.96 -10.39
CA LEU A 155 6.24 -15.85 -9.51
C LEU A 155 5.57 -14.51 -9.90
N HIS A 156 5.64 -14.09 -11.17
CA HIS A 156 5.00 -12.84 -11.62
C HIS A 156 3.48 -12.82 -11.42
N ILE A 157 2.82 -13.98 -11.50
CA ILE A 157 1.38 -14.11 -11.27
C ILE A 157 1.08 -14.01 -9.76
N GLU A 158 1.89 -14.67 -8.93
CA GLU A 158 1.71 -14.63 -7.47
C GLU A 158 1.97 -13.23 -6.90
N LEU A 159 2.99 -12.53 -7.39
CA LEU A 159 3.26 -11.13 -7.03
C LEU A 159 2.10 -10.21 -7.43
N GLY A 160 1.53 -10.41 -8.62
CA GLY A 160 0.34 -9.68 -9.07
C GLY A 160 -0.91 -9.93 -8.22
N LYS A 161 -1.08 -11.15 -7.69
CA LYS A 161 -2.18 -11.48 -6.76
C LYS A 161 -1.95 -10.87 -5.38
N TRP A 162 -0.72 -11.00 -4.86
CA TRP A 162 -0.34 -10.56 -3.52
C TRP A 162 -0.41 -9.04 -3.34
N ALA A 163 0.03 -8.27 -4.35
CA ALA A 163 0.13 -6.82 -4.25
C ALA A 163 -1.23 -6.12 -4.45
N ASP A 164 -1.51 -5.10 -3.64
CA ASP A 164 -2.68 -4.20 -3.78
C ASP A 164 -2.39 -3.01 -4.71
N LEU A 165 -1.10 -2.69 -4.86
CA LEU A 165 -0.57 -1.54 -5.57
C LEU A 165 0.79 -1.90 -6.16
N LEU A 166 0.99 -1.58 -7.45
CA LEU A 166 2.29 -1.63 -8.11
C LEU A 166 2.82 -0.21 -8.32
N VAL A 167 4.06 0.04 -7.90
CA VAL A 167 4.77 1.31 -8.10
C VAL A 167 6.05 1.05 -8.85
N ILE A 168 6.21 1.58 -10.06
CA ILE A 168 7.47 1.50 -10.80
C ILE A 168 8.25 2.80 -10.59
N ALA A 169 9.27 2.77 -9.73
CA ALA A 169 10.04 3.95 -9.34
C ALA A 169 11.49 3.59 -9.02
N PRO A 170 12.44 3.84 -9.95
CA PRO A 170 12.28 4.55 -11.22
C PRO A 170 11.75 3.69 -12.38
N LEU A 171 11.11 4.34 -13.35
CA LEU A 171 10.84 3.82 -14.71
C LEU A 171 11.80 4.46 -15.73
N ASP A 172 12.75 3.68 -16.24
CA ASP A 172 13.66 4.06 -17.31
C ASP A 172 12.96 4.09 -18.67
N ALA A 173 13.58 4.73 -19.66
CA ALA A 173 12.98 4.87 -20.99
C ALA A 173 12.84 3.53 -21.74
N ASN A 174 13.71 2.56 -21.45
CA ASN A 174 13.70 1.25 -22.10
C ASN A 174 12.48 0.43 -21.66
N SER A 175 12.27 0.33 -20.34
CA SER A 175 11.12 -0.35 -19.75
C SER A 175 9.83 0.39 -20.08
N LEU A 176 9.84 1.74 -20.13
CA LEU A 176 8.71 2.52 -20.64
C LEU A 176 8.34 2.12 -22.08
N ALA A 177 9.34 2.01 -22.97
CA ALA A 177 9.12 1.60 -24.35
C ALA A 177 8.60 0.16 -24.47
N LYS A 178 9.14 -0.75 -23.66
CA LYS A 178 8.71 -2.15 -23.59
C LYS A 178 7.27 -2.27 -23.10
N MET A 179 6.93 -1.59 -22.01
CA MET A 179 5.56 -1.53 -21.47
C MET A 179 4.58 -1.01 -22.52
N ALA A 180 4.90 0.13 -23.16
CA ALA A 180 4.03 0.74 -24.17
C ALA A 180 3.83 -0.13 -25.41
N SER A 181 4.79 -1.01 -25.71
CA SER A 181 4.74 -1.94 -26.85
C SER A 181 4.23 -3.33 -26.48
N GLY A 182 3.97 -3.59 -25.19
CA GLY A 182 3.50 -4.89 -24.69
C GLY A 182 4.57 -5.97 -24.59
N LEU A 183 5.85 -5.60 -24.56
CA LEU A 183 6.96 -6.53 -24.34
C LEU A 183 7.08 -6.89 -22.85
N CYS A 184 7.27 -8.17 -22.55
CA CYS A 184 7.41 -8.72 -21.21
C CYS A 184 8.53 -9.77 -21.16
N ASP A 185 9.77 -9.31 -21.13
CA ASP A 185 10.97 -10.15 -21.22
C ASP A 185 11.77 -10.25 -19.91
N ASN A 186 11.19 -9.78 -18.80
CA ASN A 186 11.74 -9.88 -17.45
C ASN A 186 10.62 -9.94 -16.41
N LEU A 187 10.95 -10.25 -15.15
CA LEU A 187 9.98 -10.48 -14.08
C LEU A 187 9.07 -9.26 -13.85
N LEU A 188 9.65 -8.05 -13.85
CA LEU A 188 8.90 -6.81 -13.65
C LEU A 188 7.89 -6.55 -14.77
N LEU A 189 8.30 -6.72 -16.03
CA LEU A 189 7.45 -6.47 -17.19
C LEU A 189 6.40 -7.58 -17.36
N CYS A 190 6.72 -8.83 -17.05
CA CYS A 190 5.75 -9.92 -16.95
C CYS A 190 4.68 -9.62 -15.89
N THR A 191 5.10 -9.20 -14.69
CA THR A 191 4.17 -8.81 -13.61
C THR A 191 3.30 -7.62 -14.01
N THR A 192 3.89 -6.62 -14.65
CA THR A 192 3.19 -5.43 -15.16
C THR A 192 2.17 -5.81 -16.25
N ARG A 193 2.53 -6.72 -17.16
CA ARG A 193 1.65 -7.15 -18.26
C ARG A 193 0.49 -7.99 -17.78
N ALA A 194 0.70 -8.78 -16.73
CA ALA A 194 -0.31 -9.60 -16.06
C ALA A 194 -1.07 -8.83 -14.97
N TRP A 195 -0.84 -7.53 -14.82
CA TRP A 195 -1.43 -6.72 -13.76
C TRP A 195 -2.95 -6.59 -13.91
N ASP A 196 -3.67 -6.71 -12.80
CA ASP A 196 -5.12 -6.53 -12.76
C ASP A 196 -5.48 -5.05 -12.99
N PRO A 197 -6.25 -4.69 -14.03
CA PRO A 197 -6.66 -3.30 -14.28
C PRO A 197 -7.50 -2.68 -13.14
N ALA A 198 -8.10 -3.48 -12.27
CA ALA A 198 -8.80 -2.98 -11.08
C ALA A 198 -7.83 -2.45 -10.01
N LYS A 199 -6.58 -2.92 -10.01
CA LYS A 199 -5.55 -2.50 -9.06
C LYS A 199 -4.76 -1.32 -9.63
N PRO A 200 -4.49 -0.27 -8.83
CA PRO A 200 -3.71 0.87 -9.28
C PRO A 200 -2.26 0.48 -9.61
N LEU A 201 -1.75 1.10 -10.67
CA LEU A 201 -0.35 1.06 -11.05
C LEU A 201 0.14 2.51 -11.16
N LEU A 202 1.14 2.85 -10.36
CA LEU A 202 1.84 4.13 -10.40
C LEU A 202 3.18 3.95 -11.10
N PHE A 203 3.59 4.92 -11.91
CA PHE A 203 4.94 4.90 -12.51
C PHE A 203 5.62 6.27 -12.42
N CYS A 204 6.92 6.25 -12.16
CA CYS A 204 7.76 7.44 -11.96
C CYS A 204 8.87 7.45 -13.02
N PRO A 205 8.68 8.13 -14.17
CA PRO A 205 9.71 8.22 -15.19
C PRO A 205 11.00 8.87 -14.66
N ALA A 206 12.15 8.30 -14.99
CA ALA A 206 13.46 8.82 -14.59
C ALA A 206 14.51 8.58 -15.69
N MET A 207 14.84 9.64 -16.44
CA MET A 207 15.74 9.57 -17.58
C MET A 207 16.41 10.92 -17.87
N ASN A 208 17.44 10.93 -18.71
CA ASN A 208 18.08 12.17 -19.14
C ASN A 208 17.09 13.10 -19.87
N THR A 209 17.27 14.42 -19.74
CA THR A 209 16.42 15.44 -20.38
C THR A 209 16.21 15.23 -21.88
N ARG A 210 17.24 14.81 -22.63
CA ARG A 210 17.12 14.54 -24.07
C ARG A 210 16.24 13.33 -24.36
N MET A 211 16.31 12.30 -23.51
CA MET A 211 15.42 11.13 -23.61
C MET A 211 13.99 11.54 -23.27
N TRP A 212 13.80 12.38 -22.26
CA TRP A 212 12.49 12.90 -21.89
C TRP A 212 11.85 13.72 -23.02
N GLN A 213 12.64 14.61 -23.64
CA GLN A 213 12.20 15.46 -24.76
C GLN A 213 12.04 14.69 -26.07
N HIS A 214 12.46 13.42 -26.13
CA HIS A 214 12.29 12.61 -27.34
C HIS A 214 10.80 12.42 -27.62
N PRO A 215 10.33 12.60 -28.88
CA PRO A 215 8.90 12.59 -29.20
C PRO A 215 8.20 11.28 -28.83
N ILE A 216 8.92 10.16 -28.83
CA ILE A 216 8.36 8.86 -28.45
C ILE A 216 7.95 8.79 -26.98
N THR A 217 8.65 9.51 -26.10
CA THR A 217 8.46 9.41 -24.65
C THR A 217 7.08 9.94 -24.26
N ALA A 218 6.69 11.09 -24.81
CA ALA A 218 5.36 11.66 -24.60
C ALA A 218 4.25 10.72 -25.10
N THR A 219 4.45 10.09 -26.27
CA THR A 219 3.49 9.12 -26.82
C THR A 219 3.37 7.88 -25.94
N GLN A 220 4.49 7.33 -25.47
CA GLN A 220 4.49 6.14 -24.60
C GLN A 220 3.81 6.43 -23.26
N ILE A 221 4.10 7.57 -22.64
CA ILE A 221 3.44 7.99 -21.39
C ILE A 221 1.93 8.15 -21.60
N ALA A 222 1.51 8.78 -22.70
CA ALA A 222 0.10 8.92 -23.03
C ALA A 222 -0.59 7.54 -23.21
N THR A 223 0.08 6.59 -23.86
CA THR A 223 -0.40 5.20 -24.00
C THR A 223 -0.61 4.55 -22.64
N LEU A 224 0.38 4.59 -21.75
CA LEU A 224 0.27 4.01 -20.41
C LEU A 224 -0.87 4.65 -19.60
N LYS A 225 -1.02 5.98 -19.68
CA LYS A 225 -2.12 6.71 -19.04
C LYS A 225 -3.48 6.32 -19.59
N SER A 226 -3.58 6.05 -20.90
CA SER A 226 -4.82 5.57 -21.53
C SER A 226 -5.27 4.21 -21.00
N TRP A 227 -4.35 3.39 -20.49
CA TRP A 227 -4.64 2.11 -19.85
C TRP A 227 -5.04 2.22 -18.37
N GLY A 228 -5.08 3.45 -17.83
CA GLY A 228 -5.43 3.72 -16.43
C GLY A 228 -4.24 3.74 -15.47
N HIS A 229 -3.01 3.56 -15.97
CA HIS A 229 -1.81 3.75 -15.16
C HIS A 229 -1.63 5.22 -14.81
N ARG A 230 -1.21 5.51 -13.58
CA ARG A 230 -1.09 6.87 -13.08
C ARG A 230 0.37 7.30 -13.07
N GLU A 231 0.64 8.37 -13.80
CA GLU A 231 1.95 8.99 -13.85
C GLU A 231 2.22 9.81 -12.58
N ILE A 232 3.40 9.62 -11.99
CA ILE A 232 4.01 10.58 -11.07
C ILE A 232 5.07 11.33 -11.88
N PRO A 233 4.83 12.61 -12.23
CA PRO A 233 5.63 13.32 -13.22
C PRO A 233 7.06 13.54 -12.74
N CYS A 234 8.00 13.54 -13.68
CA CYS A 234 9.39 13.89 -13.42
C CYS A 234 9.54 15.38 -13.06
N ILE A 235 10.65 15.72 -12.41
CA ILE A 235 10.97 17.09 -11.98
C ILE A 235 12.14 17.65 -12.79
N ALA A 236 12.23 18.98 -12.83
CA ALA A 236 13.40 19.68 -13.36
C ALA A 236 14.49 19.76 -12.28
N LYS A 237 15.67 19.18 -12.53
CA LYS A 237 16.86 19.30 -11.68
C LYS A 237 18.14 19.31 -12.51
N THR A 238 19.24 19.73 -11.89
CA THR A 238 20.58 19.44 -12.41
C THR A 238 20.80 17.94 -12.32
N LEU A 239 20.87 17.28 -13.48
CA LEU A 239 21.06 15.84 -13.59
C LEU A 239 22.53 15.48 -13.31
N MET A 240 22.80 14.20 -13.05
CA MET A 240 24.17 13.70 -12.80
C MET A 240 25.14 13.94 -13.98
N CYS A 241 24.62 14.22 -15.18
CA CYS A 241 25.40 14.60 -16.35
C CYS A 241 25.74 16.10 -16.44
N GLY A 242 25.29 16.93 -15.49
CA GLY A 242 25.52 18.38 -15.45
C GLY A 242 24.44 19.24 -16.13
N ASP A 243 23.55 18.64 -16.92
CA ASP A 243 22.46 19.36 -17.59
C ASP A 243 21.32 19.68 -16.62
N THR A 244 20.79 20.90 -16.68
CA THR A 244 19.54 21.27 -15.97
C THR A 244 18.35 21.04 -16.89
N GLY A 245 17.42 20.17 -16.51
CA GLY A 245 16.24 19.91 -17.32
C GLY A 245 15.24 18.94 -16.69
N LEU A 246 14.09 18.79 -17.35
CA LEU A 246 13.02 17.87 -16.93
C LEU A 246 13.43 16.42 -17.25
N GLY A 247 13.22 15.50 -16.30
CA GLY A 247 13.53 14.07 -16.50
C GLY A 247 14.02 13.37 -15.24
N ALA A 248 14.35 14.11 -14.18
CA ALA A 248 14.69 13.53 -12.90
C ALA A 248 13.45 12.88 -12.24
N MET A 249 13.63 11.73 -11.59
CA MET A 249 12.57 11.09 -10.82
C MET A 249 11.98 12.08 -9.80
N ALA A 250 10.67 12.01 -9.58
CA ALA A 250 10.00 12.73 -8.50
C ALA A 250 10.69 12.51 -7.15
N GLU A 251 10.53 13.47 -6.24
CA GLU A 251 11.07 13.29 -4.90
C GLU A 251 10.33 12.19 -4.16
N VAL A 252 11.07 11.49 -3.30
CA VAL A 252 10.56 10.34 -2.54
C VAL A 252 9.31 10.73 -1.75
N ASP A 253 9.31 11.91 -1.13
CA ASP A 253 8.14 12.44 -0.40
C ASP A 253 6.90 12.58 -1.29
N THR A 254 7.07 13.02 -2.52
CA THR A 254 5.98 13.13 -3.50
C THR A 254 5.46 11.75 -3.89
N ILE A 255 6.35 10.78 -4.10
CA ILE A 255 5.98 9.40 -4.42
C ILE A 255 5.19 8.78 -3.27
N VAL A 256 5.70 8.87 -2.03
CA VAL A 256 5.05 8.35 -0.81
C VAL A 256 3.69 9.01 -0.60
N THR A 257 3.59 10.33 -0.75
CA THR A 257 2.31 11.05 -0.66
C THR A 257 1.31 10.51 -1.69
N LYS A 258 1.75 10.27 -2.94
CA LYS A 258 0.86 9.78 -3.98
C LYS A 258 0.41 8.33 -3.77
N ILE A 259 1.31 7.50 -3.24
CA ILE A 259 1.00 6.13 -2.80
C ILE A 259 -0.07 6.17 -1.72
N ARG A 260 0.14 6.97 -0.66
CA ARG A 260 -0.81 7.14 0.45
C ARG A 260 -2.19 7.58 -0.04
N GLU A 261 -2.26 8.61 -0.88
CA GLU A 261 -3.52 9.06 -1.49
C GLU A 261 -4.22 7.95 -2.28
N THR A 262 -3.46 7.18 -3.06
CA THR A 262 -4.00 6.10 -3.88
C THR A 262 -4.54 4.97 -3.02
N LEU A 263 -3.85 4.59 -1.94
CA LEU A 263 -4.31 3.58 -0.99
C LEU A 263 -5.54 4.02 -0.20
N LEU A 264 -5.66 5.31 0.13
CA LEU A 264 -6.85 5.87 0.80
C LEU A 264 -8.09 5.87 -0.11
N GLN A 265 -7.90 6.06 -1.42
CA GLN A 265 -8.99 6.02 -2.42
C GLN A 265 -9.55 4.61 -2.67
N GLN A 266 -8.83 3.55 -2.27
CA GLN A 266 -9.30 2.16 -2.34
C GLN A 266 -10.21 1.77 -1.16
N ARG A 267 -10.60 2.73 -0.31
CA ARG A 267 -11.56 2.52 0.78
C ARG A 267 -12.99 2.32 0.26
#